data_AF-A0A5C2SJ32-F1
#
_entry.id   AF-A0A5C2SJ32-F1
#
_cell.length_a   1.000
_cell.length_b   1.000
_cell.length_c   1.000
_cell.angle_alpha   90.00
_cell.angle_beta   90.00
_cell.angle_gamma   90.00
#
_symmetry.space_group_name_H-M   'P 1'
#
loop_
_entity.id
_entity.type
_entity.pdbx_description
1 polymer ?
#
loop_
_entity_poly.entity_id
_entity_poly.type
_entity_poly.pdbx_seq_one_letter_code
_entity_poly.pdbx_strand_id
1 'polypeptide(L)'
;MDSLSTEVWQYIFELACVESVRTGSALSRTSKAFRQVLAPIRFHSIRLNSLEQIEKFDTAYEAAIAEAIASKSDPPHVRHLLLAFLPGQTDMFVLGPSCHFRDLCSWQAVKRRWNERLASLMTHLFDLVSPDLVTMTVLQNDQIALPYVRCSFPVLRELTLLCDDRMFFRMPLNSEPGMEPSDKEFYSAGTPPDKEVLAAHPIFPALERLHLVDGKWEATLPIWAVVAPRLTHLRVSSASHKCCGALFNPLLATPPTLSTLIVRPRSQDQEKQQVLRRIANAAHPGVDVVILPVLERDLQQEYWYDRLPREWSSRQTGGKGAWVTTEADRP
;
A
#
# COMPACT_ATOMS: atom_id res chain seq x y z
N MET A 1 -9.89 -9.50 -37.08
CA MET A 1 -10.02 -9.86 -35.65
C MET A 1 -10.69 -11.21 -35.46
N ASP A 2 -11.30 -11.77 -36.51
CA ASP A 2 -12.29 -12.84 -36.39
C ASP A 2 -11.71 -14.26 -36.19
N SER A 3 -10.39 -14.37 -36.04
CA SER A 3 -9.70 -15.66 -35.90
C SER A 3 -9.29 -16.00 -34.46
N LEU A 4 -9.32 -15.04 -33.53
CA LEU A 4 -8.95 -15.27 -32.12
C LEU A 4 -10.19 -15.15 -31.24
N SER A 5 -10.30 -16.03 -30.24
CA SER A 5 -11.40 -16.00 -29.27
C SER A 5 -11.30 -14.76 -28.37
N THR A 6 -12.45 -14.34 -27.82
CA THR A 6 -12.55 -13.23 -26.86
C THR A 6 -11.60 -13.42 -25.67
N GLU A 7 -11.44 -14.64 -25.18
CA GLU A 7 -10.56 -15.00 -24.06
C GLU A 7 -9.09 -14.70 -24.36
N VAL A 8 -8.62 -15.02 -25.58
CA VAL A 8 -7.24 -14.72 -25.99
C VAL A 8 -7.02 -13.22 -26.07
N TRP A 9 -8.00 -12.46 -26.58
CA TRP A 9 -7.92 -11.00 -26.59
C TRP A 9 -7.92 -10.40 -25.18
N GLN A 10 -8.74 -10.92 -24.27
CA GLN A 10 -8.75 -10.50 -22.86
C GLN A 10 -7.37 -10.73 -22.23
N TYR A 11 -6.78 -11.91 -22.43
CA TYR A 11 -5.45 -12.22 -21.91
C TYR A 11 -4.36 -11.30 -22.48
N ILE A 12 -4.36 -11.06 -23.80
CA ILE A 12 -3.42 -10.12 -24.44
C ILE A 12 -3.58 -8.72 -23.85
N PHE A 13 -4.82 -8.27 -23.68
CA PHE A 13 -5.10 -6.94 -23.16
C PHE A 13 -4.78 -6.79 -21.68
N GLU A 14 -4.99 -7.83 -20.87
CA GLU A 14 -4.57 -7.85 -19.47
C GLU A 14 -3.07 -7.62 -19.38
N LEU A 15 -2.27 -8.38 -20.15
CA LEU A 15 -0.81 -8.18 -20.22
C LEU A 15 -0.43 -6.78 -20.73
N ALA A 16 -1.07 -6.31 -21.81
CA ALA A 16 -0.75 -5.03 -22.43
C ALA A 16 -1.13 -3.81 -21.56
N CYS A 17 -2.17 -3.94 -20.72
CA CYS A 17 -2.64 -2.86 -19.84
C CYS A 17 -1.87 -2.77 -18.53
N VAL A 18 -1.23 -3.86 -18.08
CA VAL A 18 -0.37 -3.86 -16.88
C VAL A 18 0.84 -2.94 -17.06
N GLU A 19 1.42 -2.90 -18.26
CA GLU A 19 2.60 -2.07 -18.54
C GLU A 19 2.28 -0.59 -18.67
N SER A 20 1.10 -0.25 -19.20
CA SER A 20 0.68 1.15 -19.27
C SER A 20 -0.85 1.27 -19.33
N VAL A 21 -1.39 2.10 -18.43
CA VAL A 21 -2.81 2.51 -18.43
C VAL A 21 -3.19 3.20 -19.75
N ARG A 22 -2.21 3.77 -20.47
CA ARG A 22 -2.42 4.42 -21.77
C ARG A 22 -2.74 3.41 -22.87
N THR A 23 -2.18 2.20 -22.81
CA THR A 23 -2.40 1.15 -23.81
C THR A 23 -3.86 0.73 -23.85
N GLY A 24 -4.47 0.44 -22.69
CA GLY A 24 -5.89 0.06 -22.62
C GLY A 24 -6.84 1.16 -23.08
N SER A 25 -6.55 2.42 -22.74
CA SER A 25 -7.33 3.57 -23.19
C SER A 25 -7.25 3.75 -24.72
N ALA A 26 -6.03 3.65 -25.28
CA ALA A 26 -5.83 3.73 -26.73
C ALA A 26 -6.59 2.61 -27.47
N LEU A 27 -6.46 1.36 -26.99
CA LEU A 27 -7.14 0.20 -27.57
C LEU A 27 -8.68 0.38 -27.54
N SER A 28 -9.23 0.80 -26.40
CA SER A 28 -10.68 1.05 -26.24
C SER A 28 -11.24 2.16 -27.16
N ARG A 29 -10.38 3.09 -27.59
CA ARG A 29 -10.75 4.17 -28.52
C ARG A 29 -10.69 3.75 -29.99
N THR A 30 -9.87 2.77 -30.33
CA THR A 30 -9.67 2.31 -31.72
C THR A 30 -10.76 1.37 -32.23
N SER A 31 -11.39 0.58 -31.37
CA SER A 31 -12.41 -0.40 -31.78
C SER A 31 -13.51 -0.58 -30.74
N LYS A 32 -14.78 -0.61 -31.19
CA LYS A 32 -15.94 -0.95 -30.34
C LYS A 32 -15.84 -2.38 -29.80
N ALA A 33 -15.36 -3.32 -30.63
CA ALA A 33 -15.14 -4.70 -30.20
C ALA A 33 -14.08 -4.75 -29.10
N PHE A 34 -12.95 -4.06 -29.27
CA PHE A 34 -11.92 -4.01 -28.23
C PHE A 34 -12.42 -3.36 -26.94
N ARG A 35 -13.25 -2.32 -27.04
CA ARG A 35 -13.89 -1.72 -25.86
C ARG A 35 -14.75 -2.73 -25.09
N GLN A 36 -15.51 -3.57 -25.79
CA GLN A 36 -16.31 -4.63 -25.16
C GLN A 36 -15.42 -5.69 -24.49
N VAL A 37 -14.35 -6.11 -25.18
CA VAL A 37 -13.38 -7.06 -24.63
C VAL A 37 -12.63 -6.48 -23.41
N LEU A 38 -12.31 -5.19 -23.44
CA LEU A 38 -11.60 -4.46 -22.37
C LEU A 38 -12.50 -4.10 -21.19
N ALA A 39 -13.82 -4.06 -21.37
CA ALA A 39 -14.76 -3.62 -20.34
C ALA A 39 -14.57 -4.28 -18.96
N PRO A 40 -14.38 -5.61 -18.83
CA PRO A 40 -14.16 -6.25 -17.53
C PRO A 40 -12.76 -5.99 -16.94
N ILE A 41 -11.75 -5.78 -17.79
CA ILE A 41 -10.35 -5.66 -17.38
C ILE A 41 -9.87 -4.20 -17.23
N ARG A 42 -10.67 -3.21 -17.67
CA ARG A 42 -10.27 -1.79 -17.69
C ARG A 42 -9.95 -1.22 -16.31
N PHE A 43 -10.48 -1.83 -15.24
CA PHE A 43 -10.24 -1.41 -13.86
C PHE A 43 -9.42 -2.42 -13.06
N HIS A 44 -8.87 -3.44 -13.70
CA HIS A 44 -8.16 -4.53 -13.02
C HIS A 44 -6.99 -4.04 -12.16
N SER A 45 -6.23 -3.08 -12.69
CA SER A 45 -5.12 -2.42 -12.00
C SER A 45 -5.26 -0.91 -12.05
N ILE A 46 -5.31 -0.28 -10.87
CA ILE A 46 -5.58 1.14 -10.70
C ILE A 46 -4.42 1.83 -9.99
N ARG A 47 -4.04 3.00 -10.50
CA ARG A 47 -3.08 3.91 -9.86
C ARG A 47 -3.74 5.27 -9.63
N LEU A 48 -3.75 5.74 -8.39
CA LEU A 48 -4.31 7.03 -7.99
C LEU A 48 -3.25 7.82 -7.20
N ASN A 49 -3.11 9.11 -7.47
CA ASN A 49 -2.13 9.96 -6.79
C ASN A 49 -2.67 11.30 -6.27
N SER A 50 -3.95 11.60 -6.47
CA SER A 50 -4.59 12.82 -6.01
C SER A 50 -6.08 12.62 -5.69
N LEU A 51 -6.68 13.54 -4.93
CA LEU A 51 -8.12 13.51 -4.65
C LEU A 51 -8.97 13.59 -5.93
N GLU A 52 -8.56 14.42 -6.89
CA GLU A 52 -9.26 14.55 -8.18
C GLU A 52 -9.26 13.23 -8.97
N GLN A 53 -8.18 12.45 -8.90
CA GLN A 53 -8.15 11.13 -9.54
C GLN A 53 -9.05 10.13 -8.85
N ILE A 54 -9.10 10.14 -7.51
CA ILE A 54 -9.99 9.26 -6.74
C ILE A 54 -11.45 9.58 -7.10
N GLU A 55 -11.85 10.85 -7.13
CA GLU A 55 -13.22 11.26 -7.49
C GLU A 55 -13.62 10.86 -8.91
N LYS A 56 -12.73 11.09 -9.88
CA LYS A 56 -12.97 10.68 -11.28
C LYS A 56 -13.07 9.16 -11.40
N PHE A 57 -12.24 8.44 -10.65
CA PHE A 57 -12.26 6.99 -10.62
C PHE A 57 -13.58 6.48 -10.03
N ASP A 58 -13.98 6.94 -8.85
CA ASP A 58 -15.22 6.53 -8.18
C ASP A 58 -16.42 6.70 -9.11
N THR A 59 -16.57 7.91 -9.70
CA THR A 59 -17.66 8.22 -10.64
C THR A 59 -17.66 7.26 -11.84
N ALA A 60 -16.49 6.98 -12.42
CA ALA A 60 -16.37 6.12 -13.59
C ALA A 60 -16.59 4.64 -13.26
N TYR A 61 -16.15 4.19 -12.08
CA TYR A 61 -16.27 2.82 -11.62
C TYR A 61 -17.71 2.47 -11.23
N GLU A 62 -18.41 3.38 -10.54
CA GLU A 62 -19.84 3.21 -10.24
C GLU A 62 -20.69 3.14 -11.51
N ALA A 63 -20.45 4.04 -12.46
CA ALA A 63 -21.15 4.02 -13.74
C ALA A 63 -20.94 2.69 -14.48
N ALA A 64 -19.72 2.13 -14.38
CA ALA A 64 -19.38 0.85 -14.96
C ALA A 64 -20.07 -0.34 -14.27
N ILE A 65 -20.15 -0.32 -12.95
CA ILE A 65 -20.91 -1.31 -12.17
C ILE A 65 -22.38 -1.25 -12.55
N ALA A 66 -22.97 -0.05 -12.61
CA ALA A 66 -24.36 0.15 -12.98
C ALA A 66 -24.66 -0.34 -14.41
N GLU A 67 -23.77 -0.07 -15.37
CA GLU A 67 -23.87 -0.58 -16.74
C GLU A 67 -23.84 -2.11 -16.79
N ALA A 68 -22.95 -2.74 -16.01
CA ALA A 68 -22.84 -4.20 -15.95
C ALA A 68 -24.10 -4.83 -15.33
N ILE A 69 -24.63 -4.25 -14.25
CA ILE A 69 -25.89 -4.68 -13.62
C ILE A 69 -27.05 -4.57 -14.63
N ALA A 70 -27.17 -3.44 -15.33
CA ALA A 70 -28.23 -3.23 -16.31
C ALA A 70 -28.14 -4.23 -17.48
N SER A 71 -26.91 -4.58 -17.88
CA SER A 71 -26.64 -5.52 -18.98
C SER A 71 -26.63 -6.99 -18.55
N LYS A 72 -26.80 -7.28 -17.25
CA LYS A 72 -26.63 -8.61 -16.64
C LYS A 72 -25.28 -9.26 -16.97
N SER A 73 -24.24 -8.44 -17.10
CA SER A 73 -22.86 -8.90 -17.27
C SER A 73 -22.12 -8.92 -15.94
N ASP A 74 -20.98 -9.60 -15.92
CA ASP A 74 -20.05 -9.56 -14.79
C ASP A 74 -19.60 -8.10 -14.56
N PRO A 75 -19.67 -7.56 -13.32
CA PRO A 75 -19.17 -6.24 -13.02
C PRO A 75 -17.64 -6.17 -13.18
N PRO A 76 -17.07 -5.00 -13.45
CA PRO A 76 -15.63 -4.85 -13.40
C PRO A 76 -15.11 -5.06 -11.98
N HIS A 77 -13.87 -5.54 -11.85
CA HIS A 77 -13.21 -5.76 -10.57
C HIS A 77 -11.87 -5.04 -10.50
N VAL A 78 -11.56 -4.48 -9.33
CA VAL A 78 -10.23 -3.92 -9.02
C VAL A 78 -9.43 -4.94 -8.23
N ARG A 79 -8.41 -5.53 -8.83
CA ARG A 79 -7.53 -6.51 -8.18
C ARG A 79 -6.26 -5.88 -7.61
N HIS A 80 -5.76 -4.82 -8.24
CA HIS A 80 -4.50 -4.19 -7.87
C HIS A 80 -4.67 -2.68 -7.70
N LEU A 81 -4.33 -2.14 -6.53
CA LEU A 81 -4.42 -0.72 -6.23
C LEU A 81 -3.05 -0.16 -5.82
N LEU A 82 -2.65 0.93 -6.48
CA LEU A 82 -1.50 1.75 -6.11
C LEU A 82 -1.97 3.16 -5.75
N LEU A 83 -1.79 3.54 -4.49
CA LEU A 83 -2.00 4.90 -4.00
C LEU A 83 -0.65 5.58 -3.86
N ALA A 84 -0.46 6.75 -4.47
CA ALA A 84 0.81 7.46 -4.47
C ALA A 84 0.66 8.93 -4.08
N PHE A 85 0.69 9.22 -2.78
CA PHE A 85 0.66 10.56 -2.20
C PHE A 85 2.09 11.10 -2.02
N LEU A 86 2.75 11.36 -3.14
CA LEU A 86 4.15 11.78 -3.21
C LEU A 86 4.27 13.28 -3.52
N PRO A 87 5.38 13.94 -3.13
CA PRO A 87 5.56 15.37 -3.40
C PRO A 87 5.50 15.65 -4.90
N GLY A 88 4.77 16.69 -5.28
CA GLY A 88 4.55 17.08 -6.68
C GLY A 88 3.58 16.19 -7.47
N GLN A 89 3.11 15.07 -6.91
CA GLN A 89 2.06 14.24 -7.51
C GLN A 89 0.71 14.40 -6.80
N THR A 90 0.73 14.67 -5.50
CA THR A 90 -0.47 14.94 -4.70
C THR A 90 -0.87 16.41 -4.74
N ASP A 91 -2.14 16.66 -4.48
CA ASP A 91 -2.76 17.99 -4.37
C ASP A 91 -2.49 18.67 -3.02
N MET A 92 -1.84 17.99 -2.08
CA MET A 92 -1.32 18.58 -0.85
C MET A 92 0.13 19.05 -1.01
N PHE A 93 0.41 20.28 -0.60
CA PHE A 93 1.78 20.79 -0.58
C PHE A 93 2.44 20.56 0.77
N VAL A 94 3.74 20.29 0.72
CA VAL A 94 4.60 20.16 1.89
C VAL A 94 5.05 21.56 2.33
N LEU A 95 4.98 21.84 3.64
CA LEU A 95 5.59 23.04 4.19
C LEU A 95 7.11 22.91 4.25
N GLY A 96 7.81 23.88 3.67
CA GLY A 96 9.26 23.99 3.82
C GLY A 96 9.68 24.34 5.25
N PRO A 97 10.94 24.07 5.63
CA PRO A 97 11.45 24.29 6.99
C PRO A 97 11.46 25.77 7.43
N SER A 98 11.18 26.70 6.53
CA SER A 98 11.17 28.15 6.77
C SER A 98 9.76 28.77 6.73
N CYS A 99 8.69 27.99 6.90
CA CYS A 99 7.33 28.51 6.86
C CYS A 99 7.05 29.48 8.04
N HIS A 100 6.39 30.62 7.77
CA HIS A 100 5.96 31.51 8.83
C HIS A 100 4.74 30.95 9.57
N PHE A 101 4.53 31.35 10.84
CA PHE A 101 3.39 30.90 11.65
C PHE A 101 2.02 31.15 10.97
N ARG A 102 1.87 32.25 10.22
CA ARG A 102 0.65 32.52 9.44
C ARG A 102 0.44 31.49 8.33
N ASP A 103 1.52 31.08 7.67
CA ASP A 103 1.50 30.04 6.64
C ASP A 103 1.13 28.69 7.25
N LEU A 104 1.58 28.43 8.49
CA LEU A 104 1.21 27.23 9.24
C LEU A 104 -0.29 27.16 9.52
N CYS A 105 -0.92 28.21 10.06
CA CYS A 105 -2.36 28.22 10.30
C CYS A 105 -3.18 28.05 9.01
N SER A 106 -2.76 28.73 7.93
CA SER A 106 -3.39 28.58 6.61
C SER A 106 -3.23 27.17 6.07
N TRP A 107 -2.04 26.60 6.17
CA TRP A 107 -1.78 25.21 5.78
C TRP A 107 -2.60 24.23 6.60
N GLN A 108 -2.69 24.40 7.93
CA GLN A 108 -3.51 23.53 8.78
C GLN A 108 -4.99 23.57 8.38
N ALA A 109 -5.52 24.73 8.02
CA ALA A 109 -6.90 24.84 7.54
C ALA A 109 -7.10 24.12 6.19
N VAL A 110 -6.13 24.23 5.27
CA VAL A 110 -6.15 23.51 3.98
C VAL A 110 -6.00 22.01 4.21
N LYS A 111 -5.05 21.59 5.05
CA LYS A 111 -4.76 20.21 5.43
C LYS A 111 -5.95 19.55 6.11
N ARG A 112 -6.66 20.24 7.00
CA ARG A 112 -7.90 19.74 7.61
C ARG A 112 -8.96 19.42 6.55
N ARG A 113 -9.25 20.37 5.66
CA ARG A 113 -10.24 20.17 4.58
C ARG A 113 -9.83 19.05 3.63
N TRP A 114 -8.54 18.96 3.33
CA TRP A 114 -7.99 17.89 2.51
C TRP A 114 -8.10 16.54 3.22
N ASN A 115 -7.81 16.46 4.52
CA ASN A 115 -7.96 15.24 5.31
C ASN A 115 -9.42 14.79 5.39
N GLU A 116 -10.36 15.73 5.60
CA GLU A 116 -11.81 15.47 5.58
C GLU A 116 -12.25 14.86 4.24
N ARG A 117 -11.85 15.50 3.14
CA ARG A 117 -12.18 15.05 1.78
C ARG A 117 -11.50 13.71 1.45
N LEU A 118 -10.22 13.56 1.79
CA LEU A 118 -9.48 12.31 1.58
C LEU A 118 -10.11 11.17 2.37
N ALA A 119 -10.42 11.35 3.65
CA ALA A 119 -11.04 10.30 4.46
C ALA A 119 -12.38 9.86 3.89
N SER A 120 -13.23 10.82 3.45
CA SER A 120 -14.50 10.53 2.80
C SER A 120 -14.32 9.74 1.49
N LEU A 121 -13.43 10.21 0.60
CA LEU A 121 -13.18 9.56 -0.68
C LEU A 121 -12.54 8.19 -0.54
N MET A 122 -11.58 8.05 0.37
CA MET A 122 -10.91 6.77 0.62
C MET A 122 -11.85 5.75 1.25
N THR A 123 -12.75 6.17 2.15
CA THR A 123 -13.77 5.27 2.71
C THR A 123 -14.64 4.72 1.59
N HIS A 124 -15.14 5.61 0.73
CA HIS A 124 -15.98 5.23 -0.40
C HIS A 124 -15.24 4.33 -1.41
N LEU A 125 -14.03 4.71 -1.81
CA LEU A 125 -13.15 3.91 -2.67
C LEU A 125 -12.96 2.50 -2.10
N PHE A 126 -12.63 2.39 -0.80
CA PHE A 126 -12.40 1.10 -0.16
C PHE A 126 -13.67 0.26 -0.04
N ASP A 127 -14.83 0.85 0.22
CA ASP A 127 -16.11 0.13 0.18
C ASP A 127 -16.37 -0.46 -1.21
N LEU A 128 -16.02 0.26 -2.27
CA LEU A 128 -16.20 -0.19 -3.65
C LEU A 128 -15.21 -1.29 -4.08
N VAL A 129 -13.94 -1.19 -3.68
CA VAL A 129 -12.88 -2.09 -4.21
C VAL A 129 -12.49 -3.22 -3.28
N SER A 130 -12.76 -3.10 -1.98
CA SER A 130 -12.27 -4.06 -0.98
C SER A 130 -12.68 -5.51 -1.18
N PRO A 131 -13.88 -5.86 -1.69
CA PRO A 131 -14.29 -7.26 -1.83
C PRO A 131 -13.39 -8.05 -2.78
N ASP A 132 -12.74 -7.38 -3.73
CA ASP A 132 -11.97 -7.99 -4.81
C ASP A 132 -10.47 -7.67 -4.79
N LEU A 133 -10.05 -6.74 -3.94
CA LEU A 133 -8.70 -6.22 -3.93
C LEU A 133 -7.69 -7.26 -3.44
N VAL A 134 -6.78 -7.70 -4.31
CA VAL A 134 -5.78 -8.74 -4.04
C VAL A 134 -4.44 -8.15 -3.62
N THR A 135 -4.02 -7.04 -4.24
CA THR A 135 -2.77 -6.36 -3.86
C THR A 135 -2.98 -4.86 -3.69
N MET A 136 -2.36 -4.28 -2.67
CA MET A 136 -2.38 -2.86 -2.43
C MET A 136 -0.98 -2.34 -2.17
N THR A 137 -0.66 -1.16 -2.71
CA THR A 137 0.58 -0.45 -2.43
C THR A 137 0.25 1.00 -2.09
N VAL A 138 0.69 1.46 -0.92
CA VAL A 138 0.48 2.83 -0.45
C VAL A 138 1.85 3.50 -0.33
N LEU A 139 2.08 4.46 -1.21
CA LEU A 139 3.26 5.30 -1.22
C LEU A 139 2.86 6.66 -0.65
N GLN A 140 3.37 6.98 0.53
CA GLN A 140 3.16 8.30 1.13
C GLN A 140 4.50 8.95 1.44
N ASN A 141 4.50 10.27 1.40
CA ASN A 141 5.55 11.08 2.00
C ASN A 141 5.31 11.18 3.51
N ASP A 142 6.37 11.09 4.30
CA ASP A 142 6.34 11.16 5.77
C ASP A 142 5.94 12.55 6.31
N GLN A 143 6.01 13.59 5.47
CA GLN A 143 5.55 14.95 5.74
C GLN A 143 4.08 15.17 5.33
N ILE A 144 3.44 14.17 4.71
CA ILE A 144 2.03 14.19 4.34
C ILE A 144 1.34 13.00 5.03
N ALA A 145 1.02 13.16 6.31
CA ALA A 145 0.34 12.10 7.04
C ALA A 145 -1.05 11.86 6.43
N LEU A 146 -1.35 10.60 6.11
CA LEU A 146 -2.67 10.19 5.64
C LEU A 146 -3.61 9.99 6.84
N PRO A 147 -4.87 10.47 6.77
CA PRO A 147 -5.85 10.26 7.83
C PRO A 147 -6.20 8.78 7.95
N TYR A 148 -6.65 8.38 9.12
CA TYR A 148 -7.23 7.05 9.36
C TYR A 148 -8.47 6.84 8.49
N VAL A 149 -8.60 5.66 7.90
CA VAL A 149 -9.73 5.25 7.07
C VAL A 149 -10.23 3.91 7.55
N ARG A 150 -11.53 3.84 7.88
CA ARG A 150 -12.15 2.57 8.24
C ARG A 150 -12.23 1.69 7.00
N CYS A 151 -11.72 0.47 7.09
CA CYS A 151 -11.68 -0.45 5.98
C CYS A 151 -11.65 -1.91 6.45
N SER A 152 -11.96 -2.82 5.53
CA SER A 152 -11.82 -4.26 5.67
C SER A 152 -11.47 -4.81 4.30
N PHE A 153 -10.44 -5.63 4.19
CA PHE A 153 -9.97 -6.17 2.93
C PHE A 153 -9.93 -7.70 2.99
N PRO A 154 -11.08 -8.36 2.78
CA PRO A 154 -11.24 -9.79 3.06
C PRO A 154 -10.37 -10.70 2.19
N VAL A 155 -10.00 -10.26 0.99
CA VAL A 155 -9.25 -11.07 0.00
C VAL A 155 -7.85 -10.53 -0.30
N LEU A 156 -7.42 -9.45 0.37
CA LEU A 156 -6.11 -8.84 0.15
C LEU A 156 -5.01 -9.78 0.60
N ARG A 157 -4.14 -10.15 -0.34
CA ARG A 157 -3.03 -11.09 -0.13
C ARG A 157 -1.69 -10.42 0.02
N GLU A 158 -1.52 -9.25 -0.60
CA GLU A 158 -0.27 -8.51 -0.56
C GLU A 158 -0.46 -7.02 -0.28
N LEU A 159 0.32 -6.51 0.67
CA LEU A 159 0.32 -5.11 1.06
C LEU A 159 1.74 -4.55 1.11
N THR A 160 1.96 -3.40 0.47
CA THR A 160 3.22 -2.64 0.55
C THR A 160 2.96 -1.24 1.08
N LEU A 161 3.67 -0.85 2.14
CA LEU A 161 3.53 0.46 2.77
C LEU A 161 4.88 1.18 2.80
N LEU A 162 4.88 2.42 2.33
CA LEU A 162 5.99 3.35 2.48
C LEU A 162 5.73 4.30 3.64
N CYS A 163 6.73 4.51 4.48
CA CYS A 163 6.80 5.46 5.60
C CYS A 163 5.88 5.25 6.80
N ASP A 164 4.60 4.94 6.61
CA ASP A 164 3.60 4.90 7.69
C ASP A 164 2.44 3.90 7.41
N ASP A 165 1.73 3.49 8.46
CA ASP A 165 0.53 2.65 8.43
C ASP A 165 -0.66 3.32 9.14
N ARG A 166 -0.57 4.63 9.45
CA ARG A 166 -1.62 5.44 10.07
C ARG A 166 -2.98 5.42 9.39
N MET A 167 -3.01 5.15 8.09
CA MET A 167 -4.26 4.96 7.36
C MET A 167 -5.09 3.80 7.94
N PHE A 168 -4.43 2.78 8.50
CA PHE A 168 -5.06 1.56 9.02
C PHE A 168 -5.08 1.49 10.54
N PHE A 169 -4.08 2.05 11.23
CA PHE A 169 -4.00 2.03 12.69
C PHE A 169 -3.81 3.43 13.24
N ARG A 170 -4.38 3.70 14.41
CA ARG A 170 -4.01 4.88 15.17
C ARG A 170 -2.99 4.54 16.21
N MET A 171 -1.76 4.99 16.00
CA MET A 171 -0.80 5.11 17.08
C MET A 171 -0.95 6.47 17.74
N PRO A 172 -1.05 6.56 19.07
CA PRO A 172 -0.91 7.85 19.75
C PRO A 172 0.45 8.41 19.35
N LEU A 173 0.49 9.55 18.65
CA LEU A 173 1.75 10.23 18.43
C LEU A 173 2.32 10.57 19.80
N ASN A 174 3.56 10.15 20.03
CA ASN A 174 4.41 10.78 21.03
C ASN A 174 4.70 12.19 20.54
N SER A 175 3.72 13.09 20.69
CA SER A 175 3.90 14.54 20.80
C SER A 175 5.00 15.12 19.90
N GLU A 176 4.84 15.10 18.58
CA GLU A 176 5.51 16.09 17.72
C GLU A 176 4.59 17.32 17.72
N PRO A 177 4.94 18.39 18.45
CA PRO A 177 4.03 19.51 18.65
C PRO A 177 3.99 20.36 17.38
N GLY A 178 2.83 20.39 16.73
CA GLY A 178 2.35 21.66 16.18
C GLY A 178 2.18 21.79 14.67
N MET A 179 2.57 20.80 13.85
CA MET A 179 2.33 20.90 12.40
C MET A 179 1.00 20.26 11.99
N GLU A 180 0.82 18.95 12.17
CA GLU A 180 -0.40 18.26 11.75
C GLU A 180 -1.65 18.69 12.56
N PRO A 181 -2.83 18.80 11.92
CA PRO A 181 -4.09 19.00 12.63
C PRO A 181 -4.31 17.90 13.68
N SER A 182 -5.05 18.24 14.74
CA SER A 182 -5.26 17.33 15.87
C SER A 182 -5.79 15.95 15.43
N ASP A 183 -5.04 14.88 15.74
CA ASP A 183 -5.39 13.47 15.54
C ASP A 183 -6.65 12.99 16.29
N LYS A 184 -7.36 13.89 16.97
CA LYS A 184 -8.69 13.66 17.55
C LYS A 184 -9.81 13.87 16.53
N GLU A 185 -9.53 14.55 15.42
CA GLU A 185 -10.46 14.77 14.34
C GLU A 185 -10.46 13.49 13.47
N PHE A 186 -11.35 12.54 13.78
CA PHE A 186 -11.44 11.28 13.02
C PHE A 186 -12.09 11.45 11.63
N TYR A 187 -12.32 12.68 11.17
CA TYR A 187 -12.82 13.00 9.83
C TYR A 187 -13.96 12.08 9.34
N SER A 188 -14.91 11.78 10.23
CA SER A 188 -16.03 10.85 10.01
C SER A 188 -15.70 9.35 9.92
N ALA A 189 -14.43 8.95 9.93
CA ALA A 189 -13.99 7.54 9.99
C ALA A 189 -14.30 6.86 11.34
N GLY A 190 -14.67 7.65 12.35
CA GLY A 190 -14.96 7.19 13.71
C GLY A 190 -13.70 6.82 14.49
N THR A 191 -13.90 6.45 15.76
CA THR A 191 -12.79 6.02 16.61
C THR A 191 -12.24 4.68 16.10
N PRO A 192 -10.91 4.55 15.93
CA PRO A 192 -10.28 3.29 15.57
C PRO A 192 -10.63 2.19 16.57
N PRO A 193 -10.87 0.96 16.10
CA PRO A 193 -11.15 -0.18 16.97
C PRO A 193 -9.96 -0.46 17.90
N ASP A 194 -10.24 -0.96 19.08
CA ASP A 194 -9.21 -1.49 19.98
C ASP A 194 -8.65 -2.83 19.45
N LYS A 195 -7.65 -3.35 20.17
CA LYS A 195 -6.96 -4.58 19.76
C LYS A 195 -7.87 -5.80 19.79
N GLU A 196 -8.80 -5.84 20.74
CA GLU A 196 -9.75 -6.93 20.94
C GLU A 196 -10.76 -6.99 19.78
N VAL A 197 -11.30 -5.85 19.36
CA VAL A 197 -12.20 -5.75 18.20
C VAL A 197 -11.46 -6.13 16.92
N LEU A 198 -10.20 -5.69 16.76
CA LEU A 198 -9.36 -6.06 15.63
C LEU A 198 -9.04 -7.57 15.59
N ALA A 199 -8.90 -8.22 16.74
CA ALA A 199 -8.69 -9.66 16.81
C ALA A 199 -9.94 -10.44 16.39
N ALA A 200 -11.13 -9.95 16.77
CA ALA A 200 -12.39 -10.56 16.39
C ALA A 200 -12.75 -10.32 14.92
N HIS A 201 -12.38 -9.16 14.37
CA HIS A 201 -12.65 -8.76 12.99
C HIS A 201 -11.37 -8.20 12.36
N PRO A 202 -10.44 -9.07 11.93
CA PRO A 202 -9.19 -8.64 11.32
C PRO A 202 -9.45 -7.80 10.06
N ILE A 203 -8.71 -6.69 9.90
CA ILE A 203 -8.79 -5.84 8.70
C ILE A 203 -8.29 -6.61 7.46
N PHE A 204 -7.32 -7.50 7.64
CA PHE A 204 -6.60 -8.19 6.57
C PHE A 204 -6.60 -9.72 6.77
N PRO A 205 -7.76 -10.39 6.82
CA PRO A 205 -7.85 -11.79 7.21
C PRO A 205 -7.15 -12.75 6.24
N ALA A 206 -6.98 -12.36 4.97
CA ALA A 206 -6.32 -13.14 3.92
C ALA A 206 -4.88 -12.68 3.60
N LEU A 207 -4.33 -11.72 4.34
CA LEU A 207 -3.03 -11.14 3.99
C LEU A 207 -1.90 -12.14 4.25
N GLU A 208 -1.19 -12.47 3.19
CA GLU A 208 -0.08 -13.43 3.18
C GLU A 208 1.27 -12.73 3.15
N ARG A 209 1.36 -11.54 2.54
CA ARG A 209 2.60 -10.84 2.26
C ARG A 209 2.54 -9.37 2.66
N LEU A 210 3.42 -8.94 3.56
CA LEU A 210 3.51 -7.56 4.04
C LEU A 210 4.92 -6.98 3.79
N HIS A 211 5.00 -5.88 3.06
CA HIS A 211 6.23 -5.16 2.80
C HIS A 211 6.19 -3.76 3.42
N LEU A 212 7.01 -3.54 4.43
CA LEU A 212 7.15 -2.28 5.16
C LEU A 212 8.43 -1.58 4.72
N VAL A 213 8.33 -0.32 4.29
CA VAL A 213 9.46 0.41 3.68
C VAL A 213 9.68 1.75 4.39
N ASP A 214 10.88 1.94 4.91
CA ASP A 214 11.38 3.26 5.32
C ASP A 214 10.49 4.03 6.33
N GLY A 215 9.92 3.31 7.29
CA GLY A 215 8.98 3.83 8.29
C GLY A 215 9.33 3.47 9.73
N LYS A 216 8.55 4.03 10.67
CA LYS A 216 8.69 3.81 12.13
C LYS A 216 7.72 2.72 12.59
N TRP A 217 8.00 1.48 12.18
CA TRP A 217 7.08 0.35 12.36
C TRP A 217 7.08 -0.27 13.76
N GLU A 218 8.03 0.09 14.62
CA GLU A 218 8.25 -0.57 15.92
C GLU A 218 6.99 -0.64 16.82
N ALA A 219 6.13 0.37 16.75
CA ALA A 219 4.93 0.46 17.57
C ALA A 219 3.76 -0.39 17.01
N THR A 220 3.67 -0.55 15.70
CA THR A 220 2.54 -1.22 15.02
C THR A 220 2.83 -2.66 14.64
N LEU A 221 4.10 -3.07 14.57
CA LEU A 221 4.52 -4.44 14.31
C LEU A 221 3.71 -5.50 15.12
N PRO A 222 3.51 -5.35 16.44
CA PRO A 222 2.69 -6.31 17.21
C PRO A 222 1.20 -6.34 16.81
N ILE A 223 0.67 -5.27 16.23
CA ILE A 223 -0.73 -5.18 15.79
C ILE A 223 -0.93 -5.91 14.47
N TRP A 224 0.07 -5.89 13.58
CA TRP A 224 0.03 -6.64 12.32
C TRP A 224 -0.22 -8.13 12.53
N ALA A 225 0.31 -8.73 13.60
CA ALA A 225 0.04 -10.12 13.96
C ALA A 225 -1.44 -10.41 14.27
N VAL A 226 -2.18 -9.39 14.73
CA VAL A 226 -3.61 -9.49 15.06
C VAL A 226 -4.46 -9.28 13.82
N VAL A 227 -4.15 -8.25 13.03
CA VAL A 227 -5.00 -7.88 11.88
C VAL A 227 -4.73 -8.69 10.61
N ALA A 228 -3.59 -9.39 10.55
CA ALA A 228 -3.19 -10.25 9.44
C ALA A 228 -2.80 -11.65 9.94
N PRO A 229 -3.77 -12.46 10.41
CA PRO A 229 -3.50 -13.76 11.03
C PRO A 229 -2.87 -14.79 10.06
N ARG A 230 -2.99 -14.58 8.75
CA ARG A 230 -2.43 -15.45 7.70
C ARG A 230 -1.09 -14.98 7.14
N LEU A 231 -0.45 -14.01 7.79
CA LEU A 231 0.81 -13.44 7.32
C LEU A 231 1.91 -14.51 7.28
N THR A 232 2.42 -14.80 6.09
CA THR A 232 3.49 -15.80 5.86
C THR A 232 4.82 -15.15 5.49
N HIS A 233 4.80 -14.00 4.81
CA HIS A 233 6.00 -13.29 4.39
C HIS A 233 5.99 -11.87 4.92
N LEU A 234 7.02 -11.51 5.69
CA LEU A 234 7.26 -10.14 6.14
C LEU A 234 8.56 -9.64 5.52
N ARG A 235 8.50 -8.52 4.82
CA ARG A 235 9.68 -7.79 4.34
C ARG A 235 9.75 -6.42 4.98
N VAL A 236 10.89 -6.10 5.56
CA VAL A 236 11.17 -4.75 6.07
C VAL A 236 12.37 -4.18 5.33
N SER A 237 12.15 -3.13 4.54
CA SER A 237 13.19 -2.43 3.79
C SER A 237 13.52 -1.10 4.43
N SER A 238 14.82 -0.75 4.48
CA SER A 238 15.30 0.43 5.22
C SER A 238 14.96 0.35 6.72
N ALA A 239 15.14 -0.83 7.31
CA ALA A 239 14.81 -1.08 8.72
C ALA A 239 15.70 -0.21 9.64
N SER A 240 15.05 0.54 10.53
CA SER A 240 15.72 1.32 11.58
C SER A 240 16.24 0.38 12.69
N HIS A 241 17.16 0.86 13.54
CA HIS A 241 17.64 0.08 14.69
C HIS A 241 16.47 -0.32 15.63
N LYS A 242 15.55 0.62 15.90
CA LYS A 242 14.36 0.39 16.72
C LYS A 242 13.45 -0.67 16.10
N CYS A 243 13.23 -0.58 14.79
CA CYS A 243 12.45 -1.56 14.04
C CYS A 243 13.08 -2.95 14.11
N CYS A 244 14.40 -3.08 13.87
CA CYS A 244 15.12 -4.34 14.04
C CYS A 244 14.99 -4.89 15.46
N GLY A 245 15.09 -4.04 16.49
CA GLY A 245 14.84 -4.41 17.88
C GLY A 245 13.41 -4.90 18.13
N ALA A 246 12.41 -4.25 17.54
CA ALA A 246 11.01 -4.63 17.68
C ALA A 246 10.66 -5.93 16.92
N LEU A 247 11.42 -6.31 15.90
CA LEU A 247 11.25 -7.61 15.25
C LEU A 247 11.58 -8.79 16.18
N PHE A 248 12.32 -8.59 17.28
CA PHE A 248 12.55 -9.62 18.31
C PHE A 248 11.34 -9.96 19.15
N ASN A 249 10.36 -9.06 19.20
CA ASN A 249 9.17 -9.19 20.03
C ASN A 249 8.18 -10.20 19.40
N PRO A 250 6.96 -10.42 19.96
CA PRO A 250 6.12 -11.57 19.68
C PRO A 250 5.77 -11.89 18.21
N LEU A 251 6.11 -11.07 17.22
CA LEU A 251 6.02 -11.47 15.81
C LEU A 251 6.86 -12.71 15.48
N LEU A 252 8.00 -12.91 16.14
CA LEU A 252 8.79 -14.15 16.01
C LEU A 252 8.33 -15.27 16.95
N ALA A 253 7.53 -14.93 17.98
CA ALA A 253 7.01 -15.90 18.96
C ALA A 253 5.57 -16.36 18.66
N THR A 254 4.81 -15.61 17.84
CA THR A 254 3.36 -15.72 17.64
C THR A 254 2.98 -14.97 16.35
N PRO A 255 3.25 -15.58 15.18
CA PRO A 255 2.20 -16.43 14.63
C PRO A 255 2.72 -17.78 14.06
N PRO A 256 1.91 -18.85 14.08
CA PRO A 256 2.31 -20.16 13.55
C PRO A 256 2.54 -20.16 12.01
N THR A 257 2.24 -19.06 11.32
CA THR A 257 2.19 -18.96 9.86
C THR A 257 3.38 -18.24 9.23
N LEU A 258 4.12 -17.41 9.96
CA LEU A 258 5.26 -16.69 9.37
C LEU A 258 6.33 -17.71 8.96
N SER A 259 6.67 -17.72 7.68
CA SER A 259 7.65 -18.64 7.09
C SER A 259 8.84 -17.92 6.47
N THR A 260 8.71 -16.64 6.17
CA THR A 260 9.78 -15.85 5.55
C THR A 260 9.86 -14.46 6.14
N LEU A 261 11.06 -14.08 6.60
CA LEU A 261 11.39 -12.75 7.06
C LEU A 261 12.55 -12.19 6.25
N ILE A 262 12.29 -11.16 5.45
CA ILE A 262 13.31 -10.45 4.67
C ILE A 262 13.59 -9.10 5.31
N VAL A 263 14.82 -8.87 5.77
CA VAL A 263 15.21 -7.59 6.39
C VAL A 263 16.32 -6.95 5.60
N ARG A 264 16.10 -5.71 5.13
CA ARG A 264 17.15 -4.84 4.65
C ARG A 264 17.38 -3.70 5.65
N PRO A 265 18.51 -3.67 6.38
CA PRO A 265 18.86 -2.55 7.25
C PRO A 265 19.10 -1.25 6.47
N ARG A 266 18.82 -0.11 7.12
CA ARG A 266 19.07 1.22 6.55
C ARG A 266 20.57 1.57 6.44
N SER A 267 21.42 1.14 7.38
CA SER A 267 22.86 1.48 7.38
C SER A 267 23.74 0.32 7.89
N GLN A 268 25.04 0.33 7.54
CA GLN A 268 26.04 -0.71 7.86
C GLN A 268 26.65 -0.59 9.27
N ASP A 269 25.83 -0.30 10.27
CA ASP A 269 26.30 -0.18 11.65
C ASP A 269 26.64 -1.57 12.25
N GLN A 270 27.79 -1.71 12.91
CA GLN A 270 28.21 -2.96 13.56
C GLN A 270 27.21 -3.43 14.61
N GLU A 271 26.62 -2.51 15.38
CA GLU A 271 25.59 -2.86 16.37
C GLU A 271 24.35 -3.44 15.67
N LYS A 272 23.95 -2.86 14.52
CA LYS A 272 22.84 -3.38 13.72
C LYS A 272 23.12 -4.77 13.16
N GLN A 273 24.36 -5.05 12.75
CA GLN A 273 24.73 -6.39 12.30
C GLN A 273 24.63 -7.43 13.43
N GLN A 274 25.00 -7.05 14.66
CA GLN A 274 24.79 -7.94 15.81
C GLN A 274 23.31 -8.17 16.10
N VAL A 275 22.48 -7.11 16.03
CA VAL A 275 21.02 -7.21 16.15
C VAL A 275 20.45 -8.14 15.07
N LEU A 276 20.82 -7.98 13.80
CA LEU A 276 20.33 -8.86 12.72
C LEU A 276 20.76 -10.32 12.89
N ARG A 277 22.00 -10.58 13.33
CA ARG A 277 22.46 -11.94 13.66
C ARG A 277 21.64 -12.54 14.80
N ARG A 278 21.33 -11.75 15.82
CA ARG A 278 20.45 -12.18 16.90
C ARG A 278 19.04 -12.50 16.40
N ILE A 279 18.50 -11.76 15.42
CA ILE A 279 17.18 -12.06 14.81
C ILE A 279 17.25 -13.42 14.12
N ALA A 280 18.25 -13.63 13.28
CA ALA A 280 18.44 -14.90 12.58
C ALA A 280 18.58 -16.09 13.54
N ASN A 281 19.28 -15.89 14.67
CA ASN A 281 19.47 -16.94 15.68
C ASN A 281 18.25 -17.17 16.58
N ALA A 282 17.40 -16.16 16.78
CA ALA A 282 16.22 -16.22 17.65
C ALA A 282 14.94 -16.59 16.90
N ALA A 283 14.95 -16.55 15.56
CA ALA A 283 13.82 -16.92 14.75
C ALA A 283 13.44 -18.40 14.97
N HIS A 284 12.15 -18.69 14.94
CA HIS A 284 11.64 -20.05 15.03
C HIS A 284 12.24 -20.92 13.90
N PRO A 285 12.56 -22.21 14.13
CA PRO A 285 13.22 -23.06 13.12
C PRO A 285 12.52 -23.20 11.76
N GLY A 286 11.25 -22.79 11.65
CA GLY A 286 10.47 -22.79 10.42
C GLY A 286 10.44 -21.46 9.65
N VAL A 287 11.12 -20.42 10.16
CA VAL A 287 11.17 -19.09 9.54
C VAL A 287 12.48 -18.92 8.79
N ASP A 288 12.42 -18.78 7.47
CA ASP A 288 13.57 -18.42 6.64
C ASP A 288 13.87 -16.92 6.81
N VAL A 289 15.03 -16.60 7.40
CA VAL A 289 15.46 -15.22 7.64
C VAL A 289 16.50 -14.81 6.62
N VAL A 290 16.12 -13.90 5.72
CA VAL A 290 16.98 -13.36 4.67
C VAL A 290 17.39 -11.93 5.03
N ILE A 291 18.67 -11.73 5.31
CA ILE A 291 19.24 -10.40 5.55
C ILE A 291 19.85 -9.90 4.25
N LEU A 292 19.25 -8.87 3.67
CA LEU A 292 19.75 -8.24 2.44
C LEU A 292 20.87 -7.25 2.77
N PRO A 293 21.83 -7.05 1.85
CA PRO A 293 22.86 -6.03 2.03
C PRO A 293 22.22 -4.64 2.15
N VAL A 294 22.87 -3.80 2.95
CA VAL A 294 22.59 -2.36 2.99
C VAL A 294 22.81 -1.80 1.60
N LEU A 295 21.96 -0.88 1.17
CA LEU A 295 22.13 -0.20 -0.10
C LEU A 295 23.35 0.72 0.01
N GLU A 296 24.25 0.66 -0.96
CA GLU A 296 25.56 1.35 -0.91
C GLU A 296 25.47 2.88 -0.79
N ARG A 297 24.29 3.45 -1.01
CA ARG A 297 24.01 4.87 -0.88
C ARG A 297 23.00 5.08 0.23
N ASP A 298 23.16 6.15 1.00
CA ASP A 298 22.05 6.69 1.78
C ASP A 298 20.96 7.09 0.78
N LEU A 299 19.98 6.20 0.64
CA LEU A 299 18.91 6.41 -0.30
C LEU A 299 17.94 7.41 0.32
N GLN A 300 17.80 8.53 -0.36
CA GLN A 300 16.70 9.42 -0.09
C GLN A 300 15.39 8.70 -0.39
N GLN A 301 14.33 9.14 0.27
CA GLN A 301 12.97 8.65 0.12
C GLN A 301 12.53 8.56 -1.36
N GLU A 302 13.04 9.47 -2.19
CA GLU A 302 12.88 9.52 -3.65
C GLU A 302 13.25 8.21 -4.36
N TYR A 303 14.23 7.47 -3.84
CA TYR A 303 14.56 6.15 -4.37
C TYR A 303 13.36 5.19 -4.35
N TRP A 304 12.63 5.19 -3.24
CA TRP A 304 11.47 4.32 -3.07
C TRP A 304 10.28 4.79 -3.92
N TYR A 305 10.19 6.10 -4.20
CA TYR A 305 9.16 6.69 -5.05
C TYR A 305 9.20 6.16 -6.48
N ASP A 306 10.40 5.95 -7.01
CA ASP A 306 10.58 5.36 -8.34
C ASP A 306 10.55 3.84 -8.30
N ARG A 307 11.10 3.25 -7.25
CA ARG A 307 11.30 1.81 -7.16
C ARG A 307 10.02 1.04 -6.88
N LEU A 308 9.21 1.47 -5.91
CA LEU A 308 8.02 0.70 -5.49
C LEU A 308 6.95 0.61 -6.59
N PRO A 309 6.69 1.65 -7.41
CA PRO A 309 5.82 1.50 -8.58
C PRO A 309 6.32 0.45 -9.58
N ARG A 310 7.64 0.40 -9.84
CA ARG A 310 8.22 -0.62 -10.73
C ARG A 310 8.07 -2.02 -10.15
N GLU A 311 8.36 -2.19 -8.86
CA GLU A 311 8.16 -3.48 -8.18
C GLU A 311 6.70 -3.89 -8.16
N TRP A 312 5.75 -2.95 -8.03
CA TRP A 312 4.31 -3.20 -8.11
C TRP A 312 3.88 -3.63 -9.52
N SER A 313 4.33 -2.93 -10.57
CA SER A 313 4.07 -3.32 -11.95
C SER A 313 4.69 -4.69 -12.29
N SER A 314 5.91 -4.96 -11.82
CA SER A 314 6.58 -6.25 -12.04
C SER A 314 5.78 -7.43 -11.49
N ARG A 315 5.08 -7.28 -10.36
CA ARG A 315 4.27 -8.38 -9.79
C ARG A 315 3.04 -8.73 -10.61
N GLN A 316 2.46 -7.72 -11.26
CA GLN A 316 1.30 -7.93 -12.12
C GLN A 316 1.67 -8.70 -13.40
N THR A 317 2.93 -8.64 -13.84
CA THR A 317 3.43 -9.44 -14.98
C THR A 317 4.03 -10.79 -14.54
N GLY A 318 3.79 -11.23 -13.30
CA GLY A 318 4.30 -12.49 -12.77
C GLY A 318 5.75 -12.44 -12.25
N GLY A 319 6.36 -11.25 -12.23
CA GLY A 319 7.66 -11.03 -11.61
C GLY A 319 7.62 -11.11 -10.08
N LYS A 320 8.79 -11.31 -9.46
CA LYS A 320 8.92 -11.38 -8.00
C LYS A 320 8.74 -10.02 -7.31
N GLY A 321 8.91 -8.92 -8.04
CA GLY A 321 8.85 -7.55 -7.51
C GLY A 321 9.69 -7.36 -6.25
N ALA A 322 9.03 -6.97 -5.16
CA ALA A 322 9.66 -6.75 -3.87
C ALA A 322 10.12 -8.04 -3.16
N TRP A 323 9.82 -9.25 -3.65
CA TRP A 323 10.07 -10.49 -2.93
C TRP A 323 11.34 -11.23 -3.35
N VAL A 324 12.20 -10.55 -4.11
CA VAL A 324 13.55 -11.05 -4.45
C VAL A 324 14.42 -11.15 -3.19
N THR A 325 15.06 -12.32 -3.02
CA THR A 325 15.98 -12.64 -1.91
C THR A 325 17.42 -12.26 -2.22
N THR A 326 17.73 -11.94 -3.48
CA THR A 326 19.03 -11.39 -3.88
C THR A 326 18.84 -10.11 -4.69
N GLU A 327 19.89 -9.28 -4.73
CA GLU A 327 19.95 -8.13 -5.64
C GLU A 327 20.09 -8.58 -7.10
N ALA A 328 20.73 -9.73 -7.35
CA ALA A 328 20.99 -10.25 -8.68
C ALA A 328 19.73 -10.79 -9.39
N ASP A 329 18.73 -11.25 -8.63
CA ASP A 329 17.45 -11.75 -9.16
C ASP A 329 16.50 -10.64 -9.62
N ARG A 330 17.00 -9.42 -9.83
CA ARG A 330 16.15 -8.25 -10.14
C ARG A 330 16.01 -8.02 -11.64
N PRO A 331 14.77 -7.72 -12.09
CA PRO A 331 14.52 -7.28 -13.45
C PRO A 331 15.09 -5.89 -13.73
#